data_AF-E3RM86-F1
#
_entry.id   AF-E3RM86-F1
#
_cell.length_a   1.000
_cell.length_b   1.000
_cell.length_c   1.000
_cell.angle_alpha   90.00
_cell.angle_beta   90.00
_cell.angle_gamma   90.00
#
_symmetry.space_group_name_H-M   'P 1'
#
loop_
_entity.id
_entity.type
_entity.pdbx_description
1 polymer ?
#
loop_
_entity_poly.entity_id
_entity_poly.type
_entity_poly.pdbx_seq_one_letter_code
_entity_poly.pdbx_strand_id
1 'polypeptide(L)'
;MLSLIPLIGLLRLATSQSFIVLDNGQSQSSTSTLQWPTSLRRLAQDGSNTTTLTQFNAEVNTSPIGAQALAYSPSSTFLFSATGKGIIRTNLDGSSSTTILPNPNPNQTPSLTVAETEQRIYYSDPSTFSIQKADFNGANTQLVRNVSQGTDLHATGVVVDEARGWIYWTAASSSDNNNNGATASGSLFRAALSGTGDAQLLVNGINAIPGQLRIVVESLFWLENTASATSIKYLDRYISQLPATPTAPFKSVPTGVLISSSQSPLFSVVNDGGEVQKFAISSFYVYRDGFNQTVWFVAKSVGKGVFSVLVEVVWRGSGGSRGPVFKVLSQGVGALGVPVGLEYVR
;
A
#
# COMPACT_ATOMS: atom_id res chain seq x y z
N MET A 1 32.68 -48.04 17.10
CA MET A 1 31.29 -47.61 16.88
C MET A 1 31.28 -46.08 16.82
N LEU A 2 31.33 -45.50 15.62
CA LEU A 2 31.10 -44.07 15.42
C LEU A 2 29.65 -43.89 14.97
N SER A 3 28.93 -43.05 15.71
CA SER A 3 27.55 -42.64 15.48
C SER A 3 27.46 -41.73 14.24
N LEU A 4 26.63 -42.11 13.26
CA LEU A 4 26.21 -41.22 12.19
C LEU A 4 25.08 -40.32 12.73
N ILE A 5 25.33 -39.01 12.78
CA ILE A 5 24.28 -38.00 12.89
C ILE A 5 23.90 -37.60 11.45
N PRO A 6 22.66 -37.74 10.99
CA PRO A 6 22.26 -37.20 9.70
C PRO A 6 22.12 -35.68 9.82
N LEU A 7 22.99 -34.96 9.12
CA LEU A 7 22.90 -33.52 8.93
C LEU A 7 21.69 -33.24 8.03
N ILE A 8 20.54 -32.92 8.62
CA ILE A 8 19.40 -32.37 7.89
C ILE A 8 19.78 -30.95 7.47
N GLY A 9 20.33 -30.82 6.26
CA GLY A 9 20.50 -29.54 5.61
C GLY A 9 19.13 -28.95 5.30
N LEU A 10 18.70 -27.94 6.06
CA LEU A 10 17.67 -27.02 5.59
C LEU A 10 18.25 -26.29 4.38
N LEU A 11 17.90 -26.75 3.18
CA LEU A 11 18.04 -25.96 1.97
C LEU A 11 17.03 -24.80 2.07
N ARG A 12 17.43 -23.70 2.71
CA ARG A 12 16.76 -22.42 2.47
C ARG A 12 17.03 -22.08 1.01
N LEU A 13 16.06 -22.34 0.12
CA LEU A 13 16.01 -21.69 -1.18
C LEU A 13 16.12 -20.19 -0.88
N ALA A 14 17.25 -19.58 -1.22
CA ALA A 14 17.35 -18.13 -1.21
C ALA A 14 16.28 -17.64 -2.17
N THR A 15 15.23 -17.02 -1.65
CA THR A 15 14.25 -16.32 -2.45
C THR A 15 14.99 -15.22 -3.18
N SER A 16 15.15 -15.34 -4.50
CA SER A 16 15.70 -14.24 -5.30
C SER A 16 14.86 -12.99 -5.05
N GLN A 17 15.55 -11.89 -4.75
CA GLN A 17 14.91 -10.60 -4.49
C GLN A 17 13.97 -10.24 -5.63
N SER A 18 12.73 -9.92 -5.28
CA SER A 18 11.67 -9.73 -6.27
C SER A 18 10.62 -8.74 -5.78
N PHE A 19 9.88 -8.18 -6.73
CA PHE A 19 8.70 -7.40 -6.45
C PHE A 19 7.46 -8.25 -6.63
N ILE A 20 6.50 -8.09 -5.71
CA ILE A 20 5.14 -8.57 -5.89
C ILE A 20 4.27 -7.35 -6.17
N VAL A 21 3.55 -7.40 -7.29
CA VAL A 21 2.60 -6.35 -7.69
C VAL A 21 1.20 -6.95 -7.70
N LEU A 22 0.30 -6.31 -6.97
CA LEU A 22 -1.13 -6.55 -7.09
C LEU A 22 -1.71 -5.53 -8.07
N ASP A 23 -2.37 -6.01 -9.11
CA ASP A 23 -3.02 -5.17 -10.10
C ASP A 23 -4.55 -5.30 -10.03
N ASN A 24 -5.22 -4.17 -10.21
CA ASN A 24 -6.67 -4.04 -10.09
C ASN A 24 -7.42 -4.83 -11.18
N GLY A 25 -6.76 -5.14 -12.30
CA GLY A 25 -7.42 -5.52 -13.54
C GLY A 25 -8.19 -4.35 -14.17
N GLN A 26 -8.66 -4.56 -15.40
CA GLN A 26 -9.37 -3.54 -16.17
C GLN A 26 -10.45 -4.16 -17.08
N SER A 27 -11.58 -3.45 -17.19
CA SER A 27 -12.59 -3.66 -18.23
C SER A 27 -12.73 -2.35 -19.01
N GLN A 28 -12.51 -2.36 -20.33
CA GLN A 28 -12.87 -1.24 -21.22
C GLN A 28 -13.93 -1.70 -22.24
N SER A 29 -14.93 -0.87 -22.50
CA SER A 29 -15.66 -0.80 -23.77
C SER A 29 -16.01 0.67 -24.08
N SER A 30 -15.95 1.11 -25.34
CA SER A 30 -17.02 0.92 -26.32
C SER A 30 -16.62 0.33 -27.69
N THR A 31 -15.35 0.06 -27.98
CA THR A 31 -14.92 -0.56 -29.26
C THR A 31 -13.73 -1.52 -29.20
N SER A 32 -13.14 -1.80 -28.03
CA SER A 32 -12.16 -2.91 -27.89
C SER A 32 -12.18 -3.49 -26.47
N THR A 33 -12.19 -4.82 -26.35
CA THR A 33 -12.26 -5.56 -25.09
C THR A 33 -10.87 -6.00 -24.65
N LEU A 34 -10.02 -5.09 -24.18
CA LEU A 34 -8.90 -5.52 -23.35
C LEU A 34 -9.46 -5.79 -21.95
N GLN A 35 -9.78 -7.06 -21.68
CA GLN A 35 -10.20 -7.53 -20.36
C GLN A 35 -9.00 -8.13 -19.64
N TRP A 36 -8.63 -7.53 -18.52
CA TRP A 36 -7.54 -8.02 -17.67
C TRP A 36 -8.08 -8.42 -16.30
N PRO A 37 -7.97 -9.70 -15.87
CA PRO A 37 -8.30 -10.07 -14.50
C PRO A 37 -7.40 -9.39 -13.47
N THR A 38 -7.96 -9.10 -12.30
CA THR A 38 -7.19 -8.70 -11.12
C THR A 38 -6.15 -9.78 -10.80
N SER A 39 -4.87 -9.44 -10.74
CA SER A 39 -3.81 -10.46 -10.65
C SER A 39 -2.69 -10.09 -9.67
N LEU A 40 -2.06 -11.12 -9.11
CA LEU A 40 -0.75 -11.03 -8.47
C LEU A 40 0.34 -11.33 -9.50
N ARG A 41 1.40 -10.53 -9.49
CA ARG A 41 2.53 -10.64 -10.39
C ARG A 41 3.83 -10.62 -9.63
N ARG A 42 4.83 -11.31 -10.16
CA ARG A 42 6.20 -11.23 -9.69
C ARG A 42 7.09 -10.63 -10.77
N LEU A 43 7.99 -9.74 -10.36
CA LEU A 43 9.05 -9.20 -11.20
C LEU A 43 10.39 -9.44 -10.50
N ALA A 44 11.45 -9.67 -11.27
CA ALA A 44 12.81 -9.65 -10.74
C ALA A 44 13.15 -8.25 -10.18
N GLN A 45 14.16 -8.16 -9.33
CA GLN A 45 14.58 -6.90 -8.70
C GLN A 45 14.97 -5.80 -9.71
N ASP A 46 15.41 -6.15 -10.91
CA ASP A 46 15.70 -5.19 -11.97
C ASP A 46 14.45 -4.73 -12.74
N GLY A 47 13.27 -5.25 -12.40
CA GLY A 47 11.99 -4.99 -13.06
C GLY A 47 11.69 -5.91 -14.26
N SER A 48 12.56 -6.87 -14.57
CA SER A 48 12.39 -7.81 -15.67
C SER A 48 11.61 -9.07 -15.26
N ASN A 49 11.48 -10.03 -16.20
CA ASN A 49 10.98 -11.39 -15.95
C ASN A 49 9.61 -11.42 -15.25
N THR A 50 8.67 -10.60 -15.72
CA THR A 50 7.33 -10.55 -15.18
C THR A 50 6.62 -11.89 -15.35
N THR A 51 6.07 -12.42 -14.25
CA THR A 51 5.24 -13.62 -14.25
C THR A 51 3.95 -13.37 -13.47
N THR A 52 2.83 -13.89 -13.97
CA THR A 52 1.56 -13.87 -13.23
C THR A 52 1.57 -15.05 -12.24
N LEU A 53 1.44 -14.76 -10.94
CA LEU A 53 1.38 -15.77 -9.89
C LEU A 53 -0.04 -16.31 -9.70
N THR A 54 -1.03 -15.41 -9.69
CA THR A 54 -2.44 -15.76 -9.46
C THR A 54 -3.32 -14.77 -10.21
N GLN A 55 -4.40 -15.26 -10.81
CA GLN A 55 -5.48 -14.42 -11.35
C GLN A 55 -6.74 -14.64 -10.50
N PHE A 56 -7.33 -13.54 -10.03
CA PHE A 56 -8.56 -13.56 -9.26
C PHE A 56 -9.76 -13.30 -10.18
N ASN A 57 -10.42 -14.37 -10.59
CA ASN A 57 -11.53 -14.29 -11.54
C ASN A 57 -12.89 -14.19 -10.81
N ALA A 58 -13.80 -13.37 -11.33
CA ALA A 58 -15.23 -13.56 -11.12
C ALA A 58 -15.71 -14.57 -12.17
N GLU A 59 -16.05 -15.79 -11.76
CA GLU A 59 -16.56 -16.92 -12.58
C GLU A 59 -17.01 -16.64 -14.04
N VAL A 60 -16.62 -17.54 -14.95
CA VAL A 60 -16.96 -17.69 -16.40
C VAL A 60 -16.68 -16.47 -17.30
N ASN A 61 -16.58 -15.26 -16.75
CA ASN A 61 -16.28 -14.04 -17.49
C ASN A 61 -14.98 -13.42 -16.96
N THR A 62 -14.03 -13.10 -17.83
CA THR A 62 -12.71 -12.51 -17.53
C THR A 62 -12.75 -11.10 -16.90
N SER A 63 -13.85 -10.74 -16.27
CA SER A 63 -14.07 -9.45 -15.62
C SER A 63 -13.17 -9.29 -14.39
N PRO A 64 -12.46 -8.16 -14.26
CA PRO A 64 -11.69 -7.87 -13.06
C PRO A 64 -12.62 -7.73 -11.84
N ILE A 65 -12.16 -8.23 -10.69
CA ILE A 65 -12.85 -8.06 -9.41
C ILE A 65 -12.41 -6.79 -8.67
N GLY A 66 -11.39 -6.10 -9.16
CA GLY A 66 -10.79 -4.93 -8.51
C GLY A 66 -9.93 -5.30 -7.29
N ALA A 67 -9.02 -4.41 -6.94
CA ALA A 67 -8.16 -4.51 -5.77
C ALA A 67 -7.68 -3.15 -5.28
N GLN A 68 -7.26 -3.08 -4.01
CA GLN A 68 -6.91 -1.82 -3.36
C GLN A 68 -5.63 -1.88 -2.52
N ALA A 69 -5.33 -3.01 -1.89
CA ALA A 69 -4.17 -3.14 -1.02
C ALA A 69 -3.57 -4.54 -1.07
N LEU A 70 -2.26 -4.59 -0.90
CA LEU A 70 -1.47 -5.80 -0.79
C LEU A 70 -0.65 -5.71 0.50
N ALA A 71 -0.56 -6.80 1.25
CA ALA A 71 0.44 -6.96 2.30
C ALA A 71 1.13 -8.32 2.16
N TYR A 72 2.39 -8.36 2.57
CA TYR A 72 3.22 -9.55 2.57
C TYR A 72 3.66 -9.86 4.01
N SER A 73 3.55 -11.13 4.40
CA SER A 73 4.09 -11.63 5.65
C SER A 73 5.36 -12.45 5.40
N PRO A 74 6.57 -11.96 5.76
CA PRO A 74 7.80 -12.71 5.57
C PRO A 74 7.90 -13.98 6.41
N SER A 75 7.39 -13.99 7.64
CA SER A 75 7.52 -15.14 8.54
C SER A 75 6.69 -16.35 8.10
N SER A 76 5.51 -16.09 7.53
CA SER A 76 4.57 -17.12 7.07
C SER A 76 4.61 -17.33 5.55
N THR A 77 5.31 -16.46 4.81
CA THR A 77 5.34 -16.42 3.35
C THR A 77 3.96 -16.29 2.70
N PHE A 78 3.03 -15.58 3.35
CA PHE A 78 1.71 -15.29 2.82
C PHE A 78 1.61 -13.91 2.17
N LEU A 79 0.80 -13.83 1.13
CA LEU A 79 0.33 -12.58 0.53
C LEU A 79 -1.16 -12.42 0.83
N PHE A 80 -1.55 -11.20 1.19
CA PHE A 80 -2.94 -10.82 1.46
C PHE A 80 -3.35 -9.71 0.49
N SER A 81 -4.33 -10.02 -0.37
CA SER A 81 -4.86 -9.10 -1.38
C SER A 81 -6.26 -8.65 -0.97
N ALA A 82 -6.46 -7.35 -0.76
CA ALA A 82 -7.79 -6.76 -0.63
C ALA A 82 -8.39 -6.54 -2.01
N THR A 83 -9.44 -7.30 -2.31
CA THR A 83 -10.12 -7.32 -3.60
C THR A 83 -11.61 -7.01 -3.47
N GLY A 84 -12.31 -6.81 -4.59
CA GLY A 84 -13.77 -6.67 -4.56
C GLY A 84 -14.51 -7.91 -4.05
N LYS A 85 -13.86 -9.09 -4.00
CA LYS A 85 -14.42 -10.30 -3.36
C LYS A 85 -14.08 -10.43 -1.87
N GLY A 86 -13.28 -9.51 -1.34
CA GLY A 86 -12.77 -9.54 0.03
C GLY A 86 -11.27 -9.76 0.11
N ILE A 87 -10.80 -10.14 1.28
CA ILE A 87 -9.38 -10.38 1.52
C ILE A 87 -9.07 -11.82 1.14
N ILE A 88 -8.21 -11.96 0.13
CA ILE A 88 -7.74 -13.23 -0.40
C ILE A 88 -6.32 -13.45 0.08
N ARG A 89 -6.07 -14.60 0.72
CA ARG A 89 -4.72 -15.06 1.06
C ARG A 89 -4.20 -16.01 -0.02
N THR A 90 -2.94 -15.85 -0.38
CA THR A 90 -2.18 -16.80 -1.20
C THR A 90 -0.84 -17.09 -0.52
N ASN A 91 -0.20 -18.20 -0.89
CA ASN A 91 1.23 -18.37 -0.65
C ASN A 91 2.02 -17.36 -1.50
N LEU A 92 3.27 -17.09 -1.14
CA LEU A 92 4.13 -16.15 -1.85
C LEU A 92 4.31 -16.49 -3.34
N ASP A 93 4.22 -17.76 -3.71
CA ASP A 93 4.26 -18.27 -5.09
C ASP A 93 2.92 -18.17 -5.83
N GLY A 94 1.86 -17.69 -5.19
CA GLY A 94 0.51 -17.57 -5.74
C GLY A 94 -0.38 -18.79 -5.54
N SER A 95 0.12 -19.88 -4.95
CA SER A 95 -0.67 -21.08 -4.67
C SER A 95 -1.60 -20.90 -3.46
N SER A 96 -2.49 -21.88 -3.22
CA SER A 96 -3.40 -21.93 -2.08
C SER A 96 -4.31 -20.70 -1.90
N SER A 97 -4.72 -20.09 -3.02
CA SER A 97 -5.63 -18.93 -3.05
C SER A 97 -6.93 -19.22 -2.30
N THR A 98 -7.18 -18.49 -1.21
CA THR A 98 -8.36 -18.66 -0.35
C THR A 98 -8.91 -17.30 0.05
N THR A 99 -10.20 -17.07 -0.16
CA THR A 99 -10.89 -15.91 0.42
C THR A 99 -11.06 -16.15 1.92
N ILE A 100 -10.34 -15.40 2.74
CA ILE A 100 -10.36 -15.55 4.21
C ILE A 100 -11.41 -14.64 4.85
N LEU A 101 -11.71 -13.50 4.23
CA LEU A 101 -12.75 -12.57 4.67
C LEU A 101 -13.53 -12.10 3.44
N PRO A 102 -14.75 -12.62 3.21
CA PRO A 102 -15.59 -12.20 2.09
C PRO A 102 -16.03 -10.74 2.22
N ASN A 103 -16.14 -10.02 1.10
CA ASN A 103 -16.67 -8.66 1.07
C ASN A 103 -18.04 -8.62 0.38
N PRO A 104 -19.11 -8.23 1.08
CA PRO A 104 -20.43 -8.06 0.47
C PRO A 104 -20.54 -6.80 -0.40
N ASN A 105 -19.62 -5.83 -0.26
CA ASN A 105 -19.62 -4.59 -1.04
C ASN A 105 -18.33 -4.40 -1.85
N PRO A 106 -18.30 -4.84 -3.12
CA PRO A 106 -17.09 -4.80 -3.95
C PRO A 106 -16.54 -3.39 -4.21
N ASN A 107 -17.35 -2.34 -4.00
CA ASN A 107 -16.93 -0.94 -4.16
C ASN A 107 -16.25 -0.37 -2.90
N GLN A 108 -16.25 -1.10 -1.80
CA GLN A 108 -15.68 -0.70 -0.52
C GLN A 108 -14.55 -1.67 -0.14
N THR A 109 -13.40 -1.50 -0.79
CA THR A 109 -12.26 -2.39 -0.57
C THR A 109 -11.37 -1.88 0.56
N PRO A 110 -10.91 -2.78 1.45
CA PRO A 110 -10.16 -2.40 2.64
C PRO A 110 -8.70 -2.02 2.29
N SER A 111 -8.11 -1.13 3.10
CA SER A 111 -6.66 -1.11 3.28
C SER A 111 -6.28 -2.21 4.27
N LEU A 112 -5.08 -2.77 4.18
CA LEU A 112 -4.64 -3.79 5.13
C LEU A 112 -3.13 -3.76 5.39
N THR A 113 -2.75 -4.31 6.54
CA THR A 113 -1.36 -4.53 6.96
C THR A 113 -1.26 -5.85 7.72
N VAL A 114 -0.04 -6.34 7.90
CA VAL A 114 0.25 -7.56 8.67
C VAL A 114 0.89 -7.17 10.00
N ALA A 115 0.40 -7.81 11.06
CA ALA A 115 1.04 -7.90 12.37
C ALA A 115 1.79 -9.24 12.43
N GLU A 116 3.13 -9.19 12.33
CA GLU A 116 3.98 -10.38 12.23
C GLU A 116 4.01 -11.18 13.52
N THR A 117 4.03 -10.51 14.67
CA THR A 117 4.11 -11.16 15.99
C THR A 117 2.76 -11.75 16.38
N GLU A 118 1.66 -11.03 16.15
CA GLU A 118 0.30 -11.52 16.40
C GLU A 118 -0.18 -12.56 15.37
N GLN A 119 0.49 -12.68 14.21
CA GLN A 119 0.05 -13.49 13.06
C GLN A 119 -1.38 -13.14 12.62
N ARG A 120 -1.64 -11.83 12.54
CA ARG A 120 -2.94 -11.24 12.20
C ARG A 120 -2.83 -10.22 11.10
N ILE A 121 -3.91 -10.09 10.33
CA ILE A 121 -4.11 -8.93 9.48
C ILE A 121 -4.88 -7.86 10.25
N TYR A 122 -4.52 -6.60 10.02
CA TYR A 122 -5.30 -5.43 10.43
C TYR A 122 -5.79 -4.76 9.17
N TYR A 123 -7.08 -4.43 9.11
CA TYR A 123 -7.69 -3.89 7.90
C TYR A 123 -8.73 -2.83 8.23
N SER A 124 -8.86 -1.83 7.36
CA SER A 124 -9.98 -0.89 7.43
C SER A 124 -11.23 -1.53 6.87
N ASP A 125 -12.38 -1.33 7.50
CA ASP A 125 -13.67 -1.71 6.95
C ASP A 125 -14.45 -0.42 6.62
N PRO A 126 -14.52 -0.02 5.34
CA PRO A 126 -15.23 1.18 4.94
C PRO A 126 -16.75 1.10 5.17
N SER A 127 -17.33 -0.11 5.24
CA SER A 127 -18.77 -0.28 5.42
C SER A 127 -19.23 0.04 6.85
N THR A 128 -18.33 -0.18 7.82
CA THR A 128 -18.58 0.07 9.25
C THR A 128 -17.76 1.24 9.80
N PHE A 129 -17.01 1.94 8.95
CA PHE A 129 -16.09 3.01 9.34
C PHE A 129 -15.18 2.58 10.50
N SER A 130 -14.57 1.40 10.37
CA SER A 130 -13.78 0.81 11.45
C SER A 130 -12.42 0.30 10.99
N ILE A 131 -11.56 0.00 11.95
CA ILE A 131 -10.40 -0.86 11.77
C ILE A 131 -10.66 -2.12 12.57
N GLN A 132 -10.46 -3.26 11.92
CA GLN A 132 -10.63 -4.59 12.48
C GLN A 132 -9.33 -5.38 12.36
N LYS A 133 -9.27 -6.49 13.08
CA LYS A 133 -8.20 -7.48 12.95
C LYS A 133 -8.78 -8.89 12.86
N ALA A 134 -8.06 -9.78 12.19
CA ALA A 134 -8.40 -11.19 12.11
C ALA A 134 -7.11 -12.03 12.01
N ASP A 135 -7.18 -13.29 12.41
CA ASP A 135 -6.10 -14.25 12.21
C ASP A 135 -5.81 -14.42 10.70
N PHE A 136 -4.62 -14.89 10.32
CA PHE A 136 -4.26 -15.10 8.91
C PHE A 136 -5.17 -16.06 8.14
N ASN A 137 -6.04 -16.83 8.80
CA ASN A 137 -7.07 -17.66 8.17
C ASN A 137 -8.46 -16.98 8.12
N GLY A 138 -8.59 -15.74 8.60
CA GLY A 138 -9.84 -14.98 8.67
C GLY A 138 -10.68 -15.24 9.92
N ALA A 139 -10.25 -16.13 10.82
CA ALA A 139 -10.94 -16.38 12.08
C ALA A 139 -10.69 -15.26 13.11
N ASN A 140 -11.45 -15.30 14.20
CA ASN A 140 -11.30 -14.42 15.36
C ASN A 140 -11.30 -12.93 15.00
N THR A 141 -12.20 -12.54 14.10
CA THR A 141 -12.40 -11.14 13.71
C THR A 141 -12.82 -10.29 14.91
N GLN A 142 -12.12 -9.18 15.13
CA GLN A 142 -12.34 -8.28 16.25
C GLN A 142 -12.28 -6.82 15.79
N LEU A 143 -13.20 -6.01 16.33
CA LEU A 143 -13.14 -4.57 16.22
C LEU A 143 -11.93 -4.05 17.01
N VAL A 144 -11.06 -3.27 16.37
CA VAL A 144 -9.97 -2.56 17.02
C VAL A 144 -10.40 -1.13 17.33
N ARG A 145 -11.04 -0.47 16.37
CA ARG A 145 -11.45 0.94 16.52
C ARG A 145 -12.56 1.33 15.55
N ASN A 146 -13.51 2.13 16.02
CA ASN A 146 -14.35 2.95 15.15
C ASN A 146 -13.59 4.23 14.78
N VAL A 147 -13.37 4.47 13.48
CA VAL A 147 -12.59 5.62 12.99
C VAL A 147 -13.44 6.81 12.60
N SER A 148 -14.76 6.67 12.55
CA SER A 148 -15.66 7.77 12.22
C SER A 148 -15.57 8.89 13.25
N GLN A 149 -15.37 8.55 14.53
CA GLN A 149 -15.36 9.51 15.65
C GLN A 149 -16.61 10.42 15.67
N GLY A 150 -17.76 9.93 15.19
CA GLY A 150 -18.98 10.72 15.05
C GLY A 150 -19.01 11.64 13.82
N THR A 151 -18.03 11.52 12.93
CA THR A 151 -17.92 12.20 11.63
C THR A 151 -18.05 11.18 10.48
N ASP A 152 -17.80 11.59 9.24
CA ASP A 152 -17.80 10.73 8.06
C ASP A 152 -16.39 10.28 7.60
N LEU A 153 -15.42 10.37 8.51
CA LEU A 153 -14.05 9.90 8.29
C LEU A 153 -14.00 8.37 8.18
N HIS A 154 -13.29 7.89 7.15
CA HIS A 154 -12.95 6.47 6.97
C HIS A 154 -11.44 6.31 6.84
N ALA A 155 -10.92 5.16 7.25
CA ALA A 155 -9.49 4.87 7.17
C ALA A 155 -9.08 4.48 5.74
N THR A 156 -8.14 5.23 5.17
CA THR A 156 -7.62 5.04 3.80
C THR A 156 -6.30 4.29 3.75
N GLY A 157 -5.61 4.19 4.89
CA GLY A 157 -4.39 3.43 5.07
C GLY A 157 -4.18 3.07 6.53
N VAL A 158 -3.64 1.88 6.81
CA VAL A 158 -3.42 1.38 8.17
C VAL A 158 -2.04 0.71 8.29
N VAL A 159 -1.36 0.91 9.42
CA VAL A 159 -0.10 0.23 9.75
C VAL A 159 0.00 0.02 11.26
N VAL A 160 0.63 -1.06 11.69
CA VAL A 160 0.84 -1.40 13.11
C VAL A 160 2.33 -1.31 13.48
N ASP A 161 2.60 -0.89 14.72
CA ASP A 161 3.89 -1.02 15.39
C ASP A 161 3.69 -1.92 16.61
N GLU A 162 3.86 -3.22 16.41
CA GLU A 162 3.66 -4.23 17.45
C GLU A 162 4.63 -4.04 18.62
N ALA A 163 5.88 -3.65 18.33
CA ALA A 163 6.92 -3.49 19.33
C ALA A 163 6.60 -2.37 20.32
N ARG A 164 5.93 -1.30 19.87
CA ARG A 164 5.51 -0.18 20.72
C ARG A 164 4.03 -0.21 21.10
N GLY A 165 3.27 -1.18 20.59
CA GLY A 165 1.85 -1.33 20.87
C GLY A 165 0.98 -0.22 20.28
N TRP A 166 1.31 0.29 19.08
CA TRP A 166 0.54 1.35 18.41
C TRP A 166 -0.06 0.89 17.08
N ILE A 167 -1.21 1.46 16.74
CA ILE A 167 -1.78 1.44 15.40
C ILE A 167 -1.87 2.86 14.86
N TYR A 168 -1.54 3.03 13.58
CA TYR A 168 -1.59 4.30 12.86
C TYR A 168 -2.50 4.16 11.65
N TRP A 169 -3.26 5.22 11.36
CA TRP A 169 -4.07 5.25 10.15
C TRP A 169 -4.19 6.66 9.60
N THR A 170 -4.27 6.76 8.28
CA THR A 170 -4.77 7.96 7.62
C THR A 170 -6.26 7.84 7.44
N ALA A 171 -6.95 8.97 7.51
CA ALA A 171 -8.37 9.05 7.26
C ALA A 171 -8.68 10.18 6.29
N ALA A 172 -9.76 10.02 5.53
CA ALA A 172 -10.36 11.05 4.68
C ALA A 172 -11.88 11.04 4.87
N SER A 173 -12.52 12.18 4.60
CA SER A 173 -13.98 12.25 4.61
C SER A 173 -14.53 11.56 3.36
N SER A 174 -15.65 10.83 3.52
CA SER A 174 -16.35 10.24 2.37
C SER A 174 -16.95 11.30 1.43
N SER A 175 -17.24 12.51 1.94
CA SER A 175 -17.74 13.66 1.16
C SER A 175 -16.67 14.40 0.36
N ASP A 176 -15.40 14.04 0.54
CA ASP A 176 -14.27 14.59 -0.21
C ASP A 176 -13.92 13.75 -1.47
N ASN A 177 -14.51 12.57 -1.62
CA ASN A 177 -14.22 11.62 -2.71
C ASN A 177 -14.98 11.93 -4.02
N ASN A 178 -15.81 12.98 -4.02
CA ASN A 178 -16.64 13.40 -5.14
C ASN A 178 -15.94 14.53 -5.88
N ASN A 179 -15.04 14.19 -6.81
CA ASN A 179 -14.58 14.85 -8.07
C ASN A 179 -14.86 16.35 -8.35
N ASN A 180 -15.16 17.19 -7.36
CA ASN A 180 -15.72 18.53 -7.51
C ASN A 180 -14.78 19.62 -6.99
N GLY A 181 -13.47 19.35 -6.94
CA GLY A 181 -12.48 20.33 -6.50
C GLY A 181 -12.57 20.74 -5.02
N ALA A 182 -13.34 20.02 -4.20
CA ALA A 182 -13.27 20.15 -2.75
C ALA A 182 -11.87 19.72 -2.27
N THR A 183 -11.27 20.49 -1.37
CA THR A 183 -10.00 20.14 -0.75
C THR A 183 -10.25 18.98 0.19
N ALA A 184 -9.90 17.77 -0.25
CA ALA A 184 -9.94 16.60 0.62
C ALA A 184 -9.20 16.93 1.93
N SER A 185 -9.90 16.78 3.06
CA SER A 185 -9.39 17.07 4.39
C SER A 185 -8.96 15.76 5.04
N GLY A 186 -7.76 15.32 4.68
CA GLY A 186 -7.15 14.14 5.27
C GLY A 186 -6.60 14.41 6.67
N SER A 187 -6.42 13.34 7.44
CA SER A 187 -5.78 13.38 8.76
C SER A 187 -4.97 12.12 9.02
N LEU A 188 -3.99 12.20 9.90
CA LEU A 188 -3.21 11.06 10.40
C LEU A 188 -3.45 10.92 11.89
N PHE A 189 -3.77 9.69 12.32
CA PHE A 189 -4.04 9.37 13.71
C PHE A 189 -3.18 8.21 14.20
N ARG A 190 -3.13 8.04 15.51
CA ARG A 190 -2.71 6.80 16.16
C ARG A 190 -3.56 6.45 17.37
N ALA A 191 -3.50 5.19 17.80
CA ALA A 191 -4.10 4.73 19.05
C ALA A 191 -3.36 3.50 19.58
N ALA A 192 -3.64 3.10 20.82
CA ALA A 192 -3.11 1.85 21.35
C ALA A 192 -3.60 0.67 20.49
N LEU A 193 -2.69 -0.25 20.17
CA LEU A 193 -2.95 -1.43 19.33
C LEU A 193 -3.98 -2.39 19.96
N SER A 194 -4.08 -2.36 21.30
CA SER A 194 -5.12 -3.03 22.07
C SER A 194 -6.55 -2.55 21.75
N GLY A 195 -6.71 -1.43 21.04
CA GLY A 195 -8.00 -0.78 20.80
C GLY A 195 -8.46 0.10 21.96
N THR A 196 -7.73 0.13 23.07
CA THR A 196 -8.09 0.93 24.26
C THR A 196 -7.66 2.40 24.13
N GLY A 197 -8.26 3.26 24.95
CA GLY A 197 -7.94 4.69 25.00
C GLY A 197 -8.42 5.48 23.79
N ASP A 198 -8.17 6.79 23.83
CA ASP A 198 -8.58 7.70 22.77
C ASP A 198 -7.60 7.70 21.60
N ALA A 199 -8.14 7.93 20.41
CA ALA A 199 -7.34 8.19 19.23
C ALA A 199 -6.65 9.54 19.35
N GLN A 200 -5.38 9.59 18.97
CA GLN A 200 -4.56 10.79 18.96
C GLN A 200 -4.45 11.29 17.53
N LEU A 201 -4.92 12.50 17.27
CA LEU A 201 -4.63 13.21 16.04
C LEU A 201 -3.14 13.56 16.02
N LEU A 202 -2.44 13.21 14.94
CA LEU A 202 -1.02 13.51 14.74
C LEU A 202 -0.84 14.62 13.72
N VAL A 203 -1.60 14.57 12.63
CA VAL A 203 -1.58 15.57 11.56
C VAL A 203 -3.02 15.88 11.18
N ASN A 204 -3.38 17.16 11.22
CA ASN A 204 -4.66 17.68 10.77
C ASN A 204 -4.51 18.45 9.44
N GLY A 205 -5.57 18.49 8.64
CA GLY A 205 -5.66 19.35 7.45
C GLY A 205 -4.73 18.93 6.31
N ILE A 206 -4.56 17.63 6.08
CA ILE A 206 -3.87 17.13 4.88
C ILE A 206 -4.73 17.51 3.67
N ASN A 207 -4.26 18.42 2.82
CA ASN A 207 -4.98 18.90 1.64
C ASN A 207 -4.86 17.94 0.43
N ALA A 208 -5.11 16.65 0.67
CA ALA A 208 -5.01 15.57 -0.31
C ALA A 208 -5.81 14.36 0.21
N ILE A 209 -6.04 13.36 -0.64
CA ILE A 209 -6.50 12.05 -0.20
C ILE A 209 -5.26 11.27 0.25
N PRO A 210 -5.06 11.06 1.57
CA PRO A 210 -3.97 10.22 2.02
C PRO A 210 -4.31 8.74 1.72
N GLY A 211 -3.30 7.94 1.39
CA GLY A 211 -3.44 6.53 1.02
C GLY A 211 -2.59 5.60 1.88
N GLN A 212 -1.89 4.67 1.24
CA GLN A 212 -1.03 3.68 1.92
C GLN A 212 -0.09 4.32 2.96
N LEU A 213 0.00 3.72 4.15
CA LEU A 213 1.00 4.04 5.18
C LEU A 213 2.07 2.96 5.24
N ARG A 214 3.28 3.36 5.63
CA ARG A 214 4.33 2.41 6.03
C ARG A 214 5.15 2.95 7.20
N ILE A 215 5.56 2.04 8.07
CA ILE A 215 6.59 2.28 9.08
C ILE A 215 7.85 1.58 8.61
N VAL A 216 8.97 2.30 8.62
CA VAL A 216 10.30 1.72 8.36
C VAL A 216 11.25 2.22 9.43
N VAL A 217 11.73 1.29 10.25
CA VAL A 217 12.50 1.58 11.47
C VAL A 217 11.66 2.45 12.40
N GLU A 218 11.96 3.75 12.55
CA GLU A 218 11.18 4.67 13.37
C GLU A 218 10.52 5.80 12.55
N SER A 219 10.54 5.72 11.22
CA SER A 219 9.92 6.70 10.35
C SER A 219 8.57 6.21 9.83
N LEU A 220 7.58 7.10 9.81
CA LEU A 220 6.26 6.86 9.25
C LEU A 220 6.10 7.64 7.95
N PHE A 221 5.65 6.95 6.91
CA PHE A 221 5.42 7.47 5.57
C PHE A 221 3.98 7.27 5.15
N TRP A 222 3.47 8.15 4.29
CA TRP A 222 2.17 7.95 3.65
C TRP A 222 2.16 8.53 2.24
N LEU A 223 1.23 8.03 1.43
CA LEU A 223 0.92 8.54 0.11
C LEU A 223 -0.10 9.69 0.22
N GLU A 224 0.08 10.75 -0.55
CA GLU A 224 -0.93 11.82 -0.76
C GLU A 224 -1.19 11.98 -2.26
N ASN A 225 -2.45 11.89 -2.65
CA ASN A 225 -2.89 12.14 -4.03
C ASN A 225 -3.89 13.30 -4.07
N THR A 226 -3.68 14.21 -5.01
CA THR A 226 -4.65 15.23 -5.40
C THR A 226 -5.07 15.00 -6.85
N ALA A 227 -5.99 15.83 -7.35
CA ALA A 227 -6.36 15.80 -8.78
C ALA A 227 -5.16 16.07 -9.72
N SER A 228 -4.09 16.70 -9.24
CA SER A 228 -3.02 17.23 -10.10
C SER A 228 -1.60 16.83 -9.68
N ALA A 229 -1.42 16.21 -8.52
CA ALA A 229 -0.12 15.85 -7.96
C ALA A 229 -0.19 14.58 -7.10
N THR A 230 0.96 13.94 -6.95
CA THR A 230 1.15 12.81 -6.04
C THR A 230 2.43 13.02 -5.24
N SER A 231 2.44 12.58 -3.98
CA SER A 231 3.63 12.64 -3.15
C SER A 231 3.70 11.52 -2.12
N ILE A 232 4.91 11.10 -1.80
CA ILE A 232 5.19 10.29 -0.61
C ILE A 232 5.70 11.25 0.45
N LYS A 233 4.98 11.29 1.56
CA LYS A 233 5.22 12.18 2.70
C LYS A 233 5.82 11.40 3.85
N TYR A 234 6.39 12.12 4.80
CA TYR A 234 6.88 11.53 6.03
C TYR A 234 6.60 12.42 7.23
N LEU A 235 6.50 11.78 8.39
CA LEU A 235 6.39 12.46 9.67
C LEU A 235 7.79 12.93 10.04
N ASP A 236 7.98 14.24 10.22
CA ASP A 236 9.29 14.84 10.54
C ASP A 236 9.57 14.74 12.05
N ARG A 237 9.42 13.49 12.53
CA ARG A 237 9.66 13.04 13.89
C ARG A 237 9.70 11.52 13.89
N TYR A 238 10.60 10.94 14.68
CA TYR A 238 10.56 9.50 14.92
C TYR A 238 9.32 9.13 15.72
N ILE A 239 8.71 7.98 15.39
CA ILE A 239 7.49 7.52 16.07
C ILE A 239 7.72 7.23 17.56
N SER A 240 8.96 6.92 17.94
CA SER A 240 9.44 6.77 19.32
C SER A 240 9.44 8.09 20.12
N GLN A 241 9.46 9.23 19.45
CA GLN A 241 9.53 10.57 20.03
C GLN A 241 8.18 11.29 19.98
N LEU A 242 7.11 10.60 19.59
CA LEU A 242 5.78 11.19 19.54
C LEU A 242 5.19 11.37 20.95
N PRO A 243 4.55 12.51 21.23
CA PRO A 243 4.04 12.82 22.56
C PRO A 243 2.94 11.83 22.99
N ALA A 244 3.00 11.34 24.24
CA ALA A 244 2.07 10.34 24.76
C ALA A 244 0.60 10.79 24.76
N THR A 245 0.33 12.10 24.69
CA THR A 245 -1.01 12.71 24.65
C THR A 245 -0.98 13.89 23.67
N PRO A 246 -2.08 14.18 22.95
CA PRO A 246 -2.16 15.39 22.12
C PRO A 246 -1.86 16.65 22.95
N THR A 247 -1.09 17.59 22.40
CA THR A 247 -0.83 18.88 23.06
C THR A 247 -2.07 19.76 23.03
N ALA A 248 -2.28 20.60 24.05
CA ALA A 248 -3.34 21.61 24.08
C ALA A 248 -2.74 23.03 24.09
N PRO A 249 -3.05 23.91 23.12
CA PRO A 249 -3.86 23.65 21.92
C PRO A 249 -3.20 22.62 21.00
N PHE A 250 -4.02 21.95 20.18
CA PHE A 250 -3.52 20.95 19.24
C PHE A 250 -2.53 21.57 18.26
N LYS A 251 -1.37 20.92 18.12
CA LYS A 251 -0.37 21.27 17.12
C LYS A 251 0.01 20.02 16.33
N SER A 252 -0.23 20.07 15.02
CA SER A 252 0.19 18.99 14.12
C SER A 252 1.68 18.71 14.27
N VAL A 253 2.02 17.43 14.25
CA VAL A 253 3.41 16.99 14.10
C VAL A 253 3.91 17.48 12.74
N PRO A 254 5.11 18.12 12.67
CA PRO A 254 5.69 18.55 11.41
C PRO A 254 5.81 17.39 10.41
N THR A 255 5.65 17.71 9.13
CA THR A 255 5.71 16.75 8.03
C THR A 255 6.65 17.24 6.94
N GLY A 256 7.23 16.29 6.21
CA GLY A 256 8.06 16.58 5.03
C GLY A 256 7.58 15.86 3.79
N VAL A 257 8.24 16.14 2.67
CA VAL A 257 7.98 15.52 1.37
C VAL A 257 9.21 14.70 1.00
N LEU A 258 9.04 13.38 0.85
CA LEU A 258 10.10 12.50 0.42
C LEU A 258 10.21 12.46 -1.11
N ILE A 259 9.08 12.24 -1.78
CA ILE A 259 8.95 12.22 -3.22
C ILE A 259 7.74 13.08 -3.61
N SER A 260 7.86 13.89 -4.66
CA SER A 260 6.77 14.65 -5.26
C SER A 260 6.82 14.52 -6.77
N SER A 261 5.63 14.50 -7.40
CA SER A 261 5.53 14.50 -8.86
C SER A 261 6.19 15.71 -9.54
N SER A 262 6.42 16.82 -8.83
CA SER A 262 7.14 17.98 -9.37
C SER A 262 8.65 17.76 -9.52
N GLN A 263 9.21 16.71 -8.91
CA GLN A 263 10.65 16.44 -8.90
C GLN A 263 11.13 15.71 -10.15
N SER A 264 10.23 15.19 -11.00
CA SER A 264 10.61 14.47 -12.21
C SER A 264 9.53 14.54 -13.30
N PRO A 265 9.91 14.72 -14.57
CA PRO A 265 8.98 14.67 -15.69
C PRO A 265 8.36 13.28 -15.91
N LEU A 266 8.90 12.22 -15.28
CA LEU A 266 8.37 10.85 -15.40
C LEU A 266 6.90 10.74 -14.97
N PHE A 267 6.41 11.67 -14.14
CA PHE A 267 5.03 11.68 -13.64
C PHE A 267 4.03 12.23 -14.66
N SER A 268 4.44 12.40 -15.92
CA SER A 268 3.55 12.78 -17.00
C SER A 268 4.01 12.22 -18.34
N VAL A 269 3.04 11.89 -19.20
CA VAL A 269 3.25 11.59 -20.62
C VAL A 269 2.33 12.47 -21.45
N VAL A 270 2.79 12.91 -22.60
CA VAL A 270 1.95 13.62 -23.58
C VAL A 270 1.40 12.57 -24.54
N ASN A 271 0.08 12.50 -24.70
CA ASN A 271 -0.53 11.60 -25.68
C ASN A 271 -0.44 12.18 -27.11
N ASP A 272 -0.80 11.38 -28.12
CA ASP A 272 -0.75 11.79 -29.54
C ASP A 272 -1.63 13.02 -29.85
N GLY A 273 -2.62 13.31 -29.01
CA GLY A 273 -3.47 14.49 -29.09
C GLY A 273 -2.90 15.74 -28.38
N GLY A 274 -1.69 15.66 -27.82
CA GLY A 274 -1.05 16.76 -27.10
C GLY A 274 -1.53 16.95 -25.65
N GLU A 275 -2.40 16.07 -25.14
CA GLU A 275 -2.88 16.12 -23.76
C GLU A 275 -1.85 15.52 -22.79
N VAL A 276 -1.60 16.21 -21.69
CA VAL A 276 -0.71 15.74 -20.61
C VAL A 276 -1.48 14.77 -19.72
N GLN A 277 -1.16 13.48 -19.79
CA GLN A 277 -1.62 12.48 -18.83
C GLN A 277 -0.66 12.42 -17.65
N LYS A 278 -1.18 12.68 -16.45
CA LYS A 278 -0.40 12.61 -15.21
C LYS A 278 -0.43 11.22 -14.62
N PHE A 279 0.62 10.85 -13.90
CA PHE A 279 0.70 9.60 -13.14
C PHE A 279 0.54 9.89 -11.64
N ALA A 280 -0.23 9.04 -10.98
CA ALA A 280 -0.36 9.02 -9.52
C ALA A 280 0.31 7.76 -8.97
N ILE A 281 1.08 7.90 -7.89
CA ILE A 281 1.60 6.76 -7.15
C ILE A 281 0.40 6.04 -6.53
N SER A 282 0.33 4.73 -6.71
CA SER A 282 -0.74 3.89 -6.16
C SER A 282 -0.27 3.05 -4.99
N SER A 283 1.00 2.66 -4.96
CA SER A 283 1.63 1.98 -3.83
C SER A 283 3.14 2.20 -3.86
N PHE A 284 3.77 2.18 -2.69
CA PHE A 284 5.21 2.31 -2.55
C PHE A 284 5.75 1.33 -1.51
N TYR A 285 7.06 1.11 -1.53
CA TYR A 285 7.82 0.36 -0.54
C TYR A 285 9.09 1.13 -0.22
N VAL A 286 9.42 1.26 1.07
CA VAL A 286 10.64 1.94 1.53
C VAL A 286 11.57 0.91 2.14
N TYR A 287 12.83 0.92 1.71
CA TYR A 287 13.89 0.12 2.30
C TYR A 287 14.98 1.01 2.89
N ARG A 288 15.49 0.59 4.04
CA ARG A 288 16.64 1.19 4.71
C ARG A 288 17.56 0.10 5.25
N ASP A 289 18.87 0.29 5.10
CA ASP A 289 19.92 -0.60 5.63
C ASP A 289 20.98 0.14 6.46
N GLY A 290 20.53 1.13 7.23
CA GLY A 290 21.38 1.98 8.09
C GLY A 290 22.09 3.10 7.33
N PHE A 291 22.55 2.86 6.11
CA PHE A 291 23.26 3.85 5.29
C PHE A 291 22.47 4.28 4.05
N ASN A 292 21.78 3.34 3.39
CA ASN A 292 21.05 3.62 2.18
C ASN A 292 19.55 3.68 2.47
N GLN A 293 18.88 4.51 1.68
CA GLN A 293 17.43 4.48 1.56
C GLN A 293 17.10 4.32 0.08
N THR A 294 16.30 3.30 -0.21
CA THR A 294 15.70 3.11 -1.53
C THR A 294 14.20 3.12 -1.38
N VAL A 295 13.53 3.84 -2.27
CA VAL A 295 12.08 3.80 -2.39
C VAL A 295 11.74 3.20 -3.74
N TRP A 296 10.92 2.15 -3.75
CA TRP A 296 10.28 1.69 -4.96
C TRP A 296 8.82 2.10 -4.93
N PHE A 297 8.28 2.50 -6.06
CA PHE A 297 6.85 2.77 -6.17
C PHE A 297 6.30 2.31 -7.50
N VAL A 298 5.02 1.96 -7.47
CA VAL A 298 4.21 1.77 -8.67
C VAL A 298 3.31 2.98 -8.85
N ALA A 299 3.22 3.45 -10.08
CA ALA A 299 2.32 4.54 -10.46
C ALA A 299 1.49 4.16 -11.67
N LYS A 300 0.32 4.79 -11.79
CA LYS A 300 -0.60 4.60 -12.91
C LYS A 300 -1.14 5.94 -13.41
N SER A 301 -1.58 5.98 -14.66
CA SER A 301 -2.22 7.16 -15.23
C SER A 301 -3.51 7.56 -14.52
N VAL A 302 -3.68 8.87 -14.38
CA VAL A 302 -4.90 9.53 -13.91
C VAL A 302 -5.74 9.82 -15.15
N GLY A 303 -6.73 8.97 -15.46
CA GLY A 303 -7.64 9.19 -16.60
C GLY A 303 -7.96 7.94 -17.43
N LYS A 304 -8.34 8.15 -18.70
CA LYS A 304 -8.84 7.09 -19.61
C LYS A 304 -7.74 6.21 -20.23
N GLY A 305 -6.53 6.74 -20.40
CA GLY A 305 -5.36 5.95 -20.79
C GLY A 305 -4.86 5.12 -19.62
N VAL A 306 -4.28 3.95 -19.89
CA VAL A 306 -3.70 3.09 -18.83
C VAL A 306 -2.23 2.88 -19.09
N PHE A 307 -1.44 3.70 -18.42
CA PHE A 307 -0.01 3.54 -18.27
C PHE A 307 0.28 3.08 -16.85
N SER A 308 1.32 2.28 -16.70
CA SER A 308 1.81 1.84 -15.40
C SER A 308 3.34 1.79 -15.42
N VAL A 309 3.95 2.14 -14.30
CA VAL A 309 5.41 2.15 -14.13
C VAL A 309 5.79 1.64 -12.75
N LEU A 310 6.91 0.94 -12.68
CA LEU A 310 7.63 0.60 -11.45
C LEU A 310 8.93 1.40 -11.47
N VAL A 311 9.13 2.22 -10.43
CA VAL A 311 10.24 3.17 -10.34
C VAL A 311 11.04 2.90 -9.07
N GLU A 312 12.35 2.92 -9.21
CA GLU A 312 13.31 2.98 -8.11
C GLU A 312 13.75 4.43 -7.90
N VAL A 313 13.84 4.82 -6.64
CA VAL A 313 14.35 6.12 -6.21
C VAL A 313 15.42 5.95 -5.17
N VAL A 314 16.58 6.55 -5.44
CA VAL A 314 17.72 6.61 -4.52
C VAL A 314 18.18 8.06 -4.39
N TRP A 315 18.84 8.40 -3.29
CA TRP A 315 19.43 9.73 -3.08
C TRP A 315 20.94 9.61 -3.25
N ARG A 316 21.50 10.23 -4.30
CA ARG A 316 22.95 10.22 -4.59
C ARG A 316 23.58 11.59 -4.26
N GLY A 317 24.86 11.57 -3.85
CA GLY A 317 25.68 12.77 -3.57
C GLY A 317 26.05 12.97 -2.09
N SER A 318 26.91 13.97 -1.80
CA SER A 318 27.29 14.42 -0.46
C SER A 318 26.75 15.83 -0.18
N GLY A 319 26.30 16.11 1.06
CA GLY A 319 25.82 17.44 1.46
C GLY A 319 24.36 17.76 1.11
N GLY A 320 23.98 19.05 1.22
CA GLY A 320 22.61 19.55 1.06
C GLY A 320 22.02 19.54 -0.35
N SER A 321 22.76 19.02 -1.34
CA SER A 321 22.35 18.92 -2.75
C SER A 321 21.75 17.56 -3.13
N ARG A 322 21.45 16.69 -2.13
CA ARG A 322 20.90 15.34 -2.34
C ARG A 322 19.46 15.38 -2.88
N GLY A 323 19.33 15.41 -4.20
CA GLY A 323 18.05 15.18 -4.87
C GLY A 323 17.73 13.69 -5.05
N PRO A 324 16.44 13.32 -5.17
CA PRO A 324 16.06 11.98 -5.59
C PRO A 324 16.46 11.72 -7.05
N VAL A 325 17.05 10.56 -7.30
CA VAL A 325 17.36 10.04 -8.64
C VAL A 325 16.36 8.93 -8.96
N PHE A 326 15.59 9.12 -10.02
CA PHE A 326 14.55 8.20 -10.43
C PHE A 326 15.03 7.29 -11.55
N LYS A 327 14.74 5.99 -11.44
CA LYS A 327 15.04 4.98 -12.46
C LYS A 327 13.79 4.14 -12.70
N VAL A 328 13.27 4.15 -13.92
CA VAL A 328 12.20 3.22 -14.33
C VAL A 328 12.79 1.83 -14.42
N LEU A 329 12.25 0.89 -13.64
CA LEU A 329 12.64 -0.53 -13.67
C LEU A 329 11.75 -1.33 -14.63
N SER A 330 10.45 -1.02 -14.67
CA SER A 330 9.48 -1.67 -15.54
C SER A 330 8.37 -0.71 -15.92
N GLN A 331 7.74 -0.93 -17.06
CA GLN A 331 6.66 -0.08 -17.55
C GLN A 331 5.68 -0.84 -18.45
N GLY A 332 4.48 -0.29 -18.56
CA GLY A 332 3.43 -0.79 -19.41
C GLY A 332 2.53 -1.78 -18.69
N VAL A 333 1.25 -1.74 -19.07
CA VAL A 333 0.22 -2.63 -18.51
C VAL A 333 0.57 -4.09 -18.72
N GLY A 334 1.22 -4.43 -19.84
CA GLY A 334 1.77 -5.77 -20.14
C GLY A 334 2.49 -6.41 -18.95
N ALA A 335 3.39 -5.64 -18.33
CA ALA A 335 4.18 -6.08 -17.20
C ALA A 335 3.45 -5.88 -15.86
N LEU A 336 2.84 -4.71 -15.63
CA LEU A 336 2.42 -4.30 -14.29
C LEU A 336 0.90 -4.32 -14.05
N GLY A 337 0.10 -4.59 -15.09
CA GLY A 337 -1.35 -4.36 -15.08
C GLY A 337 -1.69 -2.91 -14.71
N VAL A 338 -2.76 -2.74 -13.93
CA VAL A 338 -3.14 -1.49 -13.27
C VAL A 338 -2.74 -1.57 -11.79
N PRO A 339 -1.50 -1.24 -11.42
CA PRO A 339 -0.97 -1.57 -10.11
C PRO A 339 -1.67 -0.79 -9.00
N VAL A 340 -1.96 -1.48 -7.89
CA VAL A 340 -2.58 -0.93 -6.68
C VAL A 340 -1.87 -1.38 -5.40
N GLY A 341 -1.04 -2.41 -5.46
CA GLY A 341 -0.20 -2.84 -4.34
C GLY A 341 1.21 -3.21 -4.81
N LEU A 342 2.20 -2.92 -3.98
CA LEU A 342 3.60 -3.25 -4.20
C LEU A 342 4.21 -3.77 -2.90
N GLU A 343 4.82 -4.96 -2.96
CA GLU A 343 5.66 -5.50 -1.91
C GLU A 343 7.01 -5.93 -2.46
N TYR A 344 8.05 -5.88 -1.61
CA TYR A 344 9.40 -6.31 -1.96
C TYR A 344 9.81 -7.50 -1.09
N VAL A 345 10.23 -8.58 -1.75
CA VAL A 345 10.57 -9.87 -1.15
C VAL A 345 12.08 -10.02 -1.13
N ARG A 346 12.62 -10.48 0.00
CA ARG A 346 14.06 -10.75 0.19
C ARG A 346 14.33 -12.21 0.50
#